data_AF-A0A519S335-F1
#
_entry.id   AF-A0A519S335-F1
#
_cell.length_a   1.000
_cell.length_b   1.000
_cell.length_c   1.000
_cell.angle_alpha   90.00
_cell.angle_beta   90.00
_cell.angle_gamma   90.00
#
_symmetry.space_group_name_H-M   'P 1'
#
loop_
_entity.id
_entity.type
_entity.pdbx_description
1 polymer ?
#
loop_
_entity_poly.entity_id
_entity_poly.type
_entity_poly.pdbx_seq_one_letter_code
_entity_poly.pdbx_strand_id
1 'polypeptide(L)'
;AHWQEAVRQLTDTAVLLFDDPALRTLLTKVHAQHDLVIDLVSQDRVLHAGFEGERTSPEAAQEALARQRVDKFQAFIAAHKDEITALQLLHNQPYARRAVTFTHIRELAQALRLDNPQLTPESLWAAYEQLEKARVRGAGPKTLLTNLVSLVRFALHQTDTLTAYPLTVDERYQAWLATQATAGRSFSPEQQQWLLMMKEKVATSLSVDAEDFTLPPFVDQGGYARARQVFGADLQQLVDELNDALAA
;
A
#
# COMPACT_ATOMS: atom_id res chain seq x y z
N ALA A 1 -18.72 -33.91 39.19
CA ALA A 1 -19.94 -33.51 38.45
C ALA A 1 -19.86 -32.06 37.99
N HIS A 2 -19.99 -31.05 38.86
CA HIS A 2 -20.04 -29.63 38.45
C HIS A 2 -18.82 -29.12 37.67
N TRP A 3 -17.62 -29.59 38.01
CA TRP A 3 -16.41 -29.21 37.27
C TRP A 3 -16.39 -29.75 35.83
N GLN A 4 -16.86 -30.99 35.62
CA GLN A 4 -16.95 -31.59 34.28
C GLN A 4 -18.02 -30.90 33.42
N GLU A 5 -19.13 -30.50 34.04
CA GLU A 5 -20.19 -29.72 33.38
C GLU A 5 -19.67 -28.34 32.93
N ALA A 6 -18.94 -27.65 33.79
CA ALA A 6 -18.35 -26.34 33.48
C ALA A 6 -17.30 -26.42 32.38
N VAL A 7 -16.43 -27.44 32.40
CA VAL A 7 -15.44 -27.69 31.34
C VAL A 7 -16.13 -27.94 30.01
N ARG A 8 -17.21 -28.73 29.99
CA ARG A 8 -17.98 -29.01 28.78
C ARG A 8 -18.62 -27.73 28.22
N GLN A 9 -19.29 -26.94 29.05
CA GLN A 9 -19.91 -25.68 28.62
C GLN A 9 -18.89 -24.68 28.05
N LEU A 10 -17.74 -24.53 28.70
CA LEU A 10 -16.67 -23.65 28.22
C LEU A 10 -16.07 -24.17 26.89
N THR A 11 -15.95 -25.48 26.74
CA THR A 11 -15.44 -26.10 25.51
C THR A 11 -16.44 -25.93 24.37
N ASP A 12 -17.73 -26.21 24.59
CA ASP A 12 -18.77 -26.02 23.58
C ASP A 12 -18.86 -24.54 23.15
N THR A 13 -18.74 -23.61 24.12
CA THR A 13 -18.70 -22.16 23.83
C THR A 13 -17.49 -21.76 23.00
N ALA A 14 -16.32 -22.32 23.31
CA ALA A 14 -15.09 -22.04 22.56
C ALA A 14 -15.12 -22.61 21.13
N VAL A 15 -15.77 -23.77 20.93
CA VAL A 15 -15.82 -24.45 19.63
C VAL A 15 -16.88 -23.85 18.69
N LEU A 16 -17.96 -23.24 19.22
CA LEU A 16 -19.01 -22.58 18.43
C LEU A 16 -18.47 -21.59 17.39
N LEU A 17 -17.35 -20.92 17.68
CA LEU A 17 -16.71 -19.99 16.74
C LEU A 17 -16.30 -20.70 15.42
N PHE A 18 -15.90 -21.97 15.49
CA PHE A 18 -15.51 -22.79 14.32
C PHE A 18 -16.70 -23.39 13.55
N ASP A 19 -17.92 -23.23 14.06
CA ASP A 19 -19.13 -23.62 13.33
C ASP A 19 -19.50 -22.60 12.24
N ASP A 20 -18.96 -21.37 12.33
CA ASP A 20 -19.11 -20.34 11.30
C ASP A 20 -18.43 -20.78 9.99
N PRO A 21 -19.20 -21.02 8.90
CA PRO A 21 -18.63 -21.40 7.61
C PRO A 21 -17.68 -20.34 7.04
N ALA A 22 -17.93 -19.05 7.29
CA ALA A 22 -17.07 -17.97 6.81
C ALA A 22 -15.67 -18.06 7.45
N LEU A 23 -15.62 -18.28 8.77
CA LEU A 23 -14.36 -18.47 9.48
C LEU A 23 -13.61 -19.71 9.00
N ARG A 24 -14.30 -20.83 8.80
CA ARG A 24 -13.64 -22.06 8.29
C ARG A 24 -13.02 -21.84 6.92
N THR A 25 -13.76 -21.22 5.99
CA THR A 25 -13.23 -20.88 4.66
C THR A 25 -12.02 -19.95 4.75
N LEU A 26 -12.06 -18.96 5.64
CA LEU A 26 -10.93 -18.05 5.88
C LEU A 26 -9.70 -18.81 6.38
N LEU A 27 -9.86 -19.68 7.39
CA LEU A 27 -8.77 -20.49 7.94
C LEU A 27 -8.14 -21.40 6.87
N THR A 28 -8.96 -22.03 6.02
CA THR A 28 -8.46 -22.85 4.91
C THR A 28 -7.66 -22.02 3.90
N LYS A 29 -8.13 -20.82 3.54
CA LYS A 29 -7.38 -19.91 2.64
C LYS A 29 -6.03 -19.51 3.25
N VAL A 30 -6.00 -19.10 4.52
CA VAL A 30 -4.78 -18.67 5.22
C VAL A 30 -3.77 -19.82 5.34
N HIS A 31 -4.24 -21.03 5.64
CA HIS A 31 -3.39 -22.22 5.71
C HIS A 31 -2.80 -22.58 4.33
N ALA A 32 -3.60 -22.57 3.27
CA ALA A 32 -3.14 -22.84 1.91
C ALA A 32 -2.05 -21.85 1.43
N GLN A 33 -2.08 -20.60 1.92
CA GLN A 33 -1.03 -19.63 1.61
C GLN A 33 0.30 -19.91 2.33
N HIS A 34 0.28 -20.50 3.52
CA HIS A 34 1.49 -20.84 4.28
C HIS A 34 2.12 -22.17 3.82
N ASP A 35 1.29 -23.12 3.38
CA ASP A 35 1.73 -24.43 2.91
C ASP A 35 2.25 -24.43 1.46
N LEU A 36 2.29 -23.25 0.81
CA LEU A 36 2.85 -23.07 -0.52
C LEU A 36 4.39 -23.21 -0.48
N VAL A 37 4.86 -24.46 -0.48
CA VAL A 37 6.25 -24.81 -0.74
C VAL A 37 6.48 -24.70 -2.25
N ILE A 38 7.20 -23.66 -2.68
CA ILE A 38 7.61 -23.51 -4.08
C ILE A 38 8.74 -24.50 -4.33
N ASP A 39 8.50 -25.50 -5.17
CA ASP A 39 9.55 -26.39 -5.68
C ASP A 39 10.47 -25.58 -6.62
N LEU A 40 11.70 -25.33 -6.17
CA LEU A 40 12.72 -24.60 -6.91
C LEU A 40 13.63 -25.54 -7.75
N VAL A 41 13.47 -26.85 -7.61
CA VAL A 41 14.35 -27.87 -8.21
C VAL A 41 13.72 -28.45 -9.48
N SER A 42 12.43 -28.75 -9.43
CA SER A 42 11.70 -29.27 -10.59
C SER A 42 11.29 -28.13 -11.51
N GLN A 43 12.13 -27.83 -12.52
CA GLN A 43 11.76 -26.87 -13.54
C GLN A 43 10.69 -27.46 -14.46
N ASP A 44 9.48 -26.91 -14.38
CA ASP A 44 8.43 -27.20 -15.34
C ASP A 44 8.88 -26.84 -16.76
N ARG A 45 8.47 -27.67 -17.73
CA ARG A 45 8.66 -27.41 -19.15
C ARG A 45 7.32 -27.03 -19.76
N VAL A 46 7.30 -25.90 -20.45
CA VAL A 46 6.11 -25.45 -21.20
C VAL A 46 5.83 -26.45 -22.33
N LEU A 47 4.78 -27.27 -22.16
CA LEU A 47 4.33 -28.22 -23.18
C LEU A 47 3.55 -27.52 -24.30
N HIS A 48 2.84 -26.43 -23.95
CA HIS A 48 2.10 -25.60 -24.88
C HIS A 48 1.99 -24.18 -24.34
N ALA A 49 2.35 -23.19 -25.17
CA ALA A 49 1.98 -21.79 -24.98
C ALA A 49 1.19 -21.36 -26.21
N GLY A 50 -0.13 -21.38 -26.12
CA GLY A 50 -1.05 -20.92 -27.16
C GLY A 50 -2.38 -20.52 -26.53
N PHE A 51 -3.17 -19.75 -27.27
CA PHE A 51 -4.49 -19.33 -26.81
C PHE A 51 -5.48 -20.49 -27.04
N GLU A 52 -6.14 -20.94 -25.97
CA GLU A 52 -7.31 -21.82 -26.13
C GLU A 52 -8.46 -20.97 -26.70
N GLY A 53 -8.67 -21.13 -28.01
CA GLY A 53 -9.67 -20.40 -28.78
C GLY A 53 -9.06 -19.79 -30.04
N GLU A 54 -9.65 -20.11 -31.19
CA GLU A 54 -9.37 -19.40 -32.44
C GLU A 54 -9.64 -17.89 -32.23
N ARG A 55 -8.66 -17.05 -32.60
CA ARG A 55 -8.78 -15.58 -32.86
C ARG A 55 -8.46 -14.61 -31.72
N THR A 56 -7.30 -14.74 -31.08
CA THR A 56 -6.73 -13.59 -30.37
C THR A 56 -5.26 -13.43 -30.75
N SER A 57 -4.88 -12.28 -31.30
CA SER A 57 -3.46 -11.93 -31.48
C SER A 57 -2.77 -11.91 -30.10
N PRO A 58 -1.45 -12.13 -30.00
CA PRO A 58 -0.73 -12.05 -28.73
C PRO A 58 -1.03 -10.76 -27.94
N GLU A 59 -1.18 -9.64 -28.66
CA GLU A 59 -1.52 -8.33 -28.09
C GLU A 59 -2.94 -8.29 -27.51
N ALA A 60 -3.93 -8.79 -28.25
CA ALA A 60 -5.33 -8.78 -27.80
C ALA A 60 -5.54 -9.70 -26.58
N ALA A 61 -4.75 -10.76 -26.43
CA ALA A 61 -4.84 -11.64 -25.28
C ALA A 61 -4.19 -11.04 -24.03
N GLN A 62 -3.06 -10.34 -24.20
CA GLN A 62 -2.47 -9.54 -23.13
C GLN A 62 -3.42 -8.43 -22.65
N GLU A 63 -4.11 -7.79 -23.59
CA GLU A 63 -5.13 -6.79 -23.29
C GLU A 63 -6.32 -7.39 -22.52
N ALA A 64 -6.82 -8.55 -22.93
CA ALA A 64 -7.89 -9.24 -22.23
C ALA A 64 -7.50 -9.64 -20.79
N LEU A 65 -6.28 -10.13 -20.59
CA LEU A 65 -5.74 -10.44 -19.26
C LEU A 65 -5.58 -9.18 -18.41
N ALA A 66 -5.12 -8.07 -19.00
CA ALA A 66 -5.01 -6.80 -18.31
C ALA A 66 -6.39 -6.28 -17.87
N ARG A 67 -7.41 -6.33 -18.77
CA ARG A 67 -8.80 -5.99 -18.45
C ARG A 67 -9.32 -6.83 -17.29
N GLN A 68 -9.13 -8.16 -17.36
CA GLN A 68 -9.56 -9.07 -16.31
C GLN A 68 -8.94 -8.73 -14.94
N ARG A 69 -7.65 -8.33 -14.90
CA ARG A 69 -6.99 -7.92 -13.65
C ARG A 69 -7.57 -6.62 -13.10
N VAL A 70 -7.80 -5.63 -13.95
CA VAL A 70 -8.42 -4.35 -13.57
C VAL A 70 -9.85 -4.57 -13.06
N ASP A 71 -10.65 -5.37 -13.76
CA ASP A 71 -12.03 -5.68 -13.37
C ASP A 71 -12.08 -6.37 -12.00
N LYS A 72 -11.21 -7.37 -11.77
CA LYS A 72 -11.11 -8.04 -10.47
C LYS A 72 -10.69 -7.08 -9.36
N PHE A 73 -9.77 -6.16 -9.65
CA PHE A 73 -9.33 -5.16 -8.67
C PHE A 73 -10.44 -4.17 -8.33
N GLN A 74 -11.18 -3.68 -9.32
CA GLN A 74 -12.33 -2.81 -9.10
C GLN A 74 -13.45 -3.52 -8.33
N ALA A 75 -13.73 -4.79 -8.68
CA ALA A 75 -14.69 -5.61 -7.94
C ALA A 75 -14.27 -5.82 -6.48
N PHE A 76 -12.98 -6.07 -6.23
CA PHE A 76 -12.42 -6.17 -4.88
C PHE A 76 -12.61 -4.86 -4.10
N ILE A 77 -12.25 -3.72 -4.70
CA ILE A 77 -12.44 -2.41 -4.05
C ILE A 77 -13.91 -2.19 -3.69
N ALA A 78 -14.83 -2.48 -4.62
CA ALA A 78 -16.27 -2.31 -4.39
C ALA A 78 -16.80 -3.24 -3.28
N ALA A 79 -16.35 -4.49 -3.24
CA ALA A 79 -16.78 -5.47 -2.26
C ALA A 79 -16.29 -5.17 -0.84
N HIS A 80 -15.05 -4.65 -0.70
CA HIS A 80 -14.41 -4.43 0.60
C HIS A 80 -14.34 -2.96 1.03
N LYS A 81 -15.01 -2.06 0.31
CA LYS A 81 -14.97 -0.61 0.58
C LYS A 81 -15.35 -0.23 2.02
N ASP A 82 -16.26 -1.00 2.64
CA ASP A 82 -16.76 -0.77 3.99
C ASP A 82 -16.09 -1.66 5.05
N GLU A 83 -15.22 -2.58 4.65
CA GLU A 83 -14.52 -3.51 5.55
C GLU A 83 -13.07 -3.10 5.78
N ILE A 84 -12.37 -2.70 4.71
CA ILE A 84 -10.95 -2.35 4.78
C ILE A 84 -10.82 -0.85 5.08
N THR A 85 -10.22 -0.53 6.24
CA THR A 85 -10.00 0.84 6.70
C THR A 85 -9.29 1.72 5.67
N ALA A 86 -8.27 1.22 4.97
CA ALA A 86 -7.61 1.97 3.90
C ALA A 86 -8.59 2.40 2.80
N LEU A 87 -9.48 1.52 2.36
CA LEU A 87 -10.46 1.82 1.32
C LEU A 87 -11.51 2.82 1.81
N GLN A 88 -11.98 2.67 3.05
CA GLN A 88 -12.90 3.63 3.67
C GLN A 88 -12.29 5.04 3.72
N LEU A 89 -11.04 5.16 4.17
CA LEU A 89 -10.33 6.44 4.29
C LEU A 89 -10.04 7.07 2.92
N LEU A 90 -9.78 6.26 1.90
CA LEU A 90 -9.58 6.73 0.52
C LEU A 90 -10.90 7.12 -0.16
N HIS A 91 -12.00 6.45 0.16
CA HIS A 91 -13.31 6.68 -0.46
C HIS A 91 -14.05 7.91 0.14
N ASN A 92 -13.97 8.09 1.46
CA ASN A 92 -14.71 9.13 2.18
C ASN A 92 -13.82 10.34 2.50
N GLN A 93 -13.92 11.41 1.72
CA GLN A 93 -13.44 12.74 2.11
C GLN A 93 -14.66 13.68 2.18
N PRO A 94 -14.89 14.40 3.30
CA PRO A 94 -13.86 15.28 3.88
C PRO A 94 -13.80 15.39 5.44
N TYR A 95 -12.73 16.03 5.94
CA TYR A 95 -12.62 16.79 7.21
C TYR A 95 -12.24 16.14 8.56
N ALA A 96 -12.11 14.82 8.70
CA ALA A 96 -11.70 14.23 9.98
C ALA A 96 -10.33 13.54 9.92
N ARG A 97 -9.25 14.31 9.69
CA ARG A 97 -7.86 14.14 10.20
C ARG A 97 -7.20 12.74 10.23
N ARG A 98 -7.76 11.70 9.62
CA ARG A 98 -7.20 10.34 9.63
C ARG A 98 -6.56 10.10 8.28
N ALA A 99 -5.27 10.43 8.20
CA ALA A 99 -4.44 10.05 7.07
C ALA A 99 -4.38 8.52 6.98
N VAL A 100 -4.25 8.02 5.74
CA VAL A 100 -3.99 6.59 5.52
C VAL A 100 -2.58 6.29 6.03
N THR A 101 -2.47 5.33 6.96
CA THR A 101 -1.19 4.91 7.52
C THR A 101 -0.61 3.75 6.72
N PHE A 102 0.70 3.52 6.87
CA PHE A 102 1.35 2.36 6.24
C PHE A 102 0.72 1.04 6.66
N THR A 103 0.29 0.92 7.92
CA THR A 103 -0.40 -0.26 8.45
C THR A 103 -1.68 -0.54 7.68
N HIS A 104 -2.50 0.48 7.43
CA HIS A 104 -3.73 0.31 6.64
C HIS A 104 -3.43 -0.17 5.20
N ILE A 105 -2.35 0.31 4.58
CA ILE A 105 -1.94 -0.16 3.25
C ILE A 105 -1.41 -1.60 3.28
N ARG A 106 -0.69 -1.99 4.33
CA ARG A 106 -0.27 -3.39 4.51
C ARG A 106 -1.47 -4.32 4.67
N GLU A 107 -2.47 -3.92 5.45
CA GLU A 107 -3.72 -4.67 5.62
C GLU A 107 -4.46 -4.82 4.28
N LEU A 108 -4.60 -3.73 3.53
CA LEU A 108 -5.17 -3.75 2.17
C LEU A 108 -4.39 -4.71 1.25
N ALA A 109 -3.07 -4.65 1.25
CA ALA A 109 -2.23 -5.54 0.44
C ALA A 109 -2.41 -7.02 0.81
N GLN A 110 -2.54 -7.31 2.11
CA GLN A 110 -2.78 -8.67 2.60
C GLN A 110 -4.16 -9.18 2.20
N ALA A 111 -5.21 -8.37 2.38
CA ALA A 111 -6.56 -8.72 1.96
C ALA A 111 -6.66 -8.95 0.44
N LEU A 112 -6.04 -8.07 -0.35
CA LEU A 112 -5.98 -8.22 -1.80
C LEU A 112 -5.28 -9.53 -2.21
N ARG A 113 -4.15 -9.85 -1.57
CA ARG A 113 -3.41 -11.09 -1.83
C ARG A 113 -4.20 -12.33 -1.40
N LEU A 114 -5.00 -12.24 -0.34
CA LEU A 114 -5.84 -13.33 0.16
C LEU A 114 -6.93 -13.72 -0.84
N ASP A 115 -7.60 -12.74 -1.43
CA ASP A 115 -8.68 -13.02 -2.37
C ASP A 115 -8.19 -13.20 -3.81
N ASN A 116 -7.14 -12.47 -4.19
CA ASN A 116 -6.59 -12.51 -5.54
C ASN A 116 -5.05 -12.53 -5.51
N PRO A 117 -4.41 -13.70 -5.32
CA PRO A 117 -2.95 -13.82 -5.22
C PRO A 117 -2.16 -13.27 -6.41
N GLN A 118 -2.81 -13.18 -7.58
CA GLN A 118 -2.24 -12.68 -8.83
C GLN A 118 -2.25 -11.15 -8.95
N LEU A 119 -2.97 -10.44 -8.05
CA LEU A 119 -3.09 -8.98 -8.08
C LEU A 119 -2.06 -8.34 -7.14
N THR A 120 -0.82 -8.29 -7.60
CA THR A 120 0.24 -7.53 -6.94
C THR A 120 0.28 -6.09 -7.45
N PRO A 121 0.86 -5.13 -6.70
CA PRO A 121 1.01 -3.74 -7.15
C PRO A 121 1.65 -3.63 -8.54
N GLU A 122 2.68 -4.44 -8.82
CA GLU A 122 3.38 -4.44 -10.11
C GLU A 122 2.49 -4.97 -11.23
N SER A 123 1.74 -6.05 -10.96
CA SER A 123 0.85 -6.66 -11.95
C SER A 123 -0.32 -5.75 -12.33
N LEU A 124 -0.86 -5.01 -11.36
CA LEU A 124 -1.92 -4.02 -11.55
C LEU A 124 -1.40 -2.81 -12.30
N TRP A 125 -0.21 -2.34 -11.96
CA TRP A 125 0.45 -1.27 -12.68
C TRP A 125 0.65 -1.64 -14.15
N ALA A 126 1.20 -2.82 -14.42
CA ALA A 126 1.40 -3.31 -15.78
C ALA A 126 0.08 -3.45 -16.55
N ALA A 127 -0.99 -3.88 -15.87
CA ALA A 127 -2.32 -3.95 -16.48
C ALA A 127 -2.83 -2.56 -16.90
N TYR A 128 -2.74 -1.55 -16.03
CA TYR A 128 -3.10 -0.18 -16.38
C TYR A 128 -2.20 0.42 -17.47
N GLU A 129 -0.90 0.11 -17.47
CA GLU A 129 0.03 0.54 -18.52
C GLU A 129 -0.34 -0.02 -19.90
N GLN A 130 -0.83 -1.27 -19.95
CA GLN A 130 -1.26 -1.92 -21.17
C GLN A 130 -2.57 -1.34 -21.70
N LEU A 131 -3.54 -1.04 -20.83
CA LEU A 131 -4.87 -0.56 -21.22
C LEU A 131 -4.92 0.94 -21.47
N GLU A 132 -4.20 1.71 -20.66
CA GLU A 132 -4.34 3.16 -20.57
C GLU A 132 -2.98 3.86 -20.58
N LYS A 133 -2.08 3.44 -21.48
CA LYS A 133 -0.70 3.94 -21.58
C LYS A 133 -0.56 5.48 -21.52
N ALA A 134 -1.50 6.21 -22.10
CA ALA A 134 -1.50 7.68 -22.10
C ALA A 134 -1.76 8.31 -20.72
N ARG A 135 -2.39 7.56 -19.80
CA ARG A 135 -2.78 8.01 -18.46
C ARG A 135 -1.81 7.54 -17.37
N VAL A 136 -0.84 6.68 -17.68
CA VAL A 136 0.15 6.19 -16.72
C VAL A 136 1.46 6.97 -16.86
N ARG A 137 1.96 7.51 -15.74
CA ARG A 137 3.22 8.26 -15.68
C ARG A 137 4.23 7.61 -14.73
N GLY A 138 5.42 7.37 -15.27
CA GLY A 138 6.65 7.21 -14.48
C GLY A 138 7.15 5.77 -14.28
N ALA A 139 8.48 5.66 -14.33
CA ALA A 139 9.31 4.49 -14.08
C ALA A 139 9.80 4.45 -12.62
N GLY A 140 8.91 4.73 -11.66
CA GLY A 140 9.20 4.53 -10.24
C GLY A 140 9.28 3.05 -9.88
N PRO A 141 9.71 2.69 -8.65
CA PRO A 141 9.71 1.30 -8.22
C PRO A 141 8.26 0.82 -8.10
N LYS A 142 7.80 0.09 -9.12
CA LYS A 142 6.42 -0.42 -9.26
C LYS A 142 6.01 -1.33 -8.10
N THR A 143 7.01 -1.83 -7.35
CA THR A 143 6.86 -2.79 -6.24
C THR A 143 6.52 -2.15 -4.90
N LEU A 144 6.59 -0.82 -4.78
CA LEU A 144 6.31 -0.17 -3.51
C LEU A 144 4.84 -0.34 -3.12
N LEU A 145 4.61 -0.74 -1.88
CA LEU A 145 3.27 -0.85 -1.31
C LEU A 145 2.52 0.49 -1.32
N THR A 146 3.23 1.62 -1.19
CA THR A 146 2.63 2.95 -1.26
C THR A 146 1.96 3.25 -2.61
N ASN A 147 2.39 2.59 -3.70
CA ASN A 147 1.71 2.70 -5.00
C ASN A 147 0.29 2.12 -4.98
N LEU A 148 -0.08 1.28 -4.00
CA LEU A 148 -1.47 0.86 -3.83
C LEU A 148 -2.40 2.05 -3.57
N VAL A 149 -1.92 3.12 -2.91
CA VAL A 149 -2.69 4.35 -2.76
C VAL A 149 -3.02 4.94 -4.12
N SER A 150 -2.02 5.08 -4.99
CA SER A 150 -2.20 5.61 -6.35
C SER A 150 -3.12 4.71 -7.18
N LEU A 151 -2.95 3.39 -7.10
CA LEU A 151 -3.78 2.42 -7.83
C LEU A 151 -5.25 2.48 -7.38
N VAL A 152 -5.51 2.54 -6.08
CA VAL A 152 -6.87 2.65 -5.54
C VAL A 152 -7.49 3.99 -5.94
N ARG A 153 -6.79 5.11 -5.78
CA ARG A 153 -7.31 6.44 -6.18
C ARG A 153 -7.64 6.50 -7.68
N PHE A 154 -6.80 5.90 -8.51
CA PHE A 154 -7.03 5.80 -9.95
C PHE A 154 -8.24 4.91 -10.28
N ALA A 155 -8.36 3.75 -9.63
CA ALA A 155 -9.49 2.83 -9.80
C ALA A 155 -10.82 3.44 -9.33
N LEU A 156 -10.79 4.31 -8.31
CA LEU A 156 -11.93 5.10 -7.83
C LEU A 156 -12.21 6.35 -8.69
N HIS A 157 -11.46 6.56 -9.77
CA HIS A 157 -11.57 7.74 -10.64
C HIS A 157 -11.39 9.09 -9.90
N GLN A 158 -10.63 9.08 -8.81
CA GLN A 158 -10.28 10.31 -8.07
C GLN A 158 -9.11 11.05 -8.70
N THR A 159 -8.33 10.38 -9.56
CA THR A 159 -7.22 10.97 -10.31
C THR A 159 -7.34 10.60 -11.79
N ASP A 160 -7.06 11.58 -12.66
CA ASP A 160 -7.12 11.36 -14.11
C ASP A 160 -5.93 10.55 -14.63
N THR A 161 -4.80 10.60 -13.93
CA THR A 161 -3.57 9.88 -14.29
C THR A 161 -3.10 9.00 -13.14
N LEU A 162 -2.55 7.84 -13.49
CA LEU A 162 -1.88 6.94 -12.56
C LEU A 162 -0.40 7.35 -12.47
N THR A 163 0.02 7.86 -11.32
CA THR A 163 1.40 8.29 -11.06
C THR A 163 1.93 7.61 -9.80
N ALA A 164 3.20 7.20 -9.83
CA ALA A 164 3.79 6.46 -8.72
C ALA A 164 3.78 7.35 -7.47
N TYR A 165 3.49 6.77 -6.31
CA TYR A 165 3.35 7.54 -5.08
C TYR A 165 4.60 8.37 -4.74
N PRO A 166 5.85 7.83 -4.87
CA PRO A 166 7.06 8.61 -4.64
C PRO A 166 7.19 9.86 -5.53
N LEU A 167 6.76 9.77 -6.80
CA LEU A 167 6.81 10.91 -7.71
C LEU A 167 5.83 12.00 -7.28
N THR A 168 4.66 11.61 -6.79
CA THR A 168 3.66 12.55 -6.26
C THR A 168 4.21 13.23 -4.99
N VAL A 169 4.88 12.47 -4.13
CA VAL A 169 5.57 13.01 -2.94
C VAL A 169 6.68 13.99 -3.33
N ASP A 170 7.47 13.68 -4.35
CA ASP A 170 8.50 14.60 -4.85
C ASP A 170 7.92 15.92 -5.34
N GLU A 171 6.85 15.88 -6.14
CA GLU A 171 6.15 17.07 -6.63
C GLU A 171 5.62 17.93 -5.46
N ARG A 172 4.96 17.29 -4.48
CA ARG A 172 4.44 17.96 -3.27
C ARG A 172 5.55 18.54 -2.41
N TYR A 173 6.67 17.84 -2.28
CA TYR A 173 7.83 18.31 -1.53
C TYR A 173 8.43 19.58 -2.13
N GLN A 174 8.57 19.63 -3.46
CA GLN A 174 9.05 20.84 -4.14
C GLN A 174 8.08 22.01 -3.98
N ALA A 175 6.76 21.75 -4.08
CA ALA A 175 5.74 22.77 -3.86
C ALA A 175 5.74 23.29 -2.40
N TRP A 176 5.91 22.40 -1.43
CA TRP A 176 6.03 22.76 -0.02
C TRP A 176 7.29 23.60 0.23
N LEU A 177 8.46 23.21 -0.29
CA LEU A 177 9.69 24.00 -0.19
C LEU A 177 9.55 25.41 -0.80
N ALA A 178 8.89 25.53 -1.96
CA ALA A 178 8.61 26.83 -2.58
C ALA A 178 7.69 27.71 -1.71
N THR A 179 6.72 27.09 -1.04
CA THR A 179 5.83 27.77 -0.09
C THR A 179 6.60 28.26 1.14
N GLN A 180 7.49 27.44 1.71
CA GLN A 180 8.36 27.83 2.81
C GLN A 180 9.27 29.01 2.44
N ALA A 181 9.87 28.96 1.25
CA ALA A 181 10.73 30.04 0.75
C ALA A 181 9.96 31.36 0.58
N THR A 182 8.73 31.29 0.06
CA THR A 182 7.85 32.46 -0.09
C THR A 182 7.43 33.05 1.27
N ALA A 183 7.28 32.20 2.28
CA ALA A 183 7.03 32.60 3.66
C ALA A 183 8.29 33.13 4.39
N GLY A 184 9.44 33.19 3.72
CA GLY A 184 10.70 33.70 4.27
C GLY A 184 11.46 32.66 5.12
N ARG A 185 11.04 31.40 5.14
CA ARG A 185 11.75 30.32 5.83
C ARG A 185 12.79 29.72 4.89
N SER A 186 14.05 29.73 5.30
CA SER A 186 15.15 29.08 4.60
C SER A 186 15.74 27.96 5.45
N PHE A 187 16.20 26.90 4.79
CA PHE A 187 16.79 25.75 5.44
C PHE A 187 18.30 25.70 5.17
N SER A 188 19.08 25.40 6.19
CA SER A 188 20.52 25.16 6.05
C SER A 188 20.78 23.88 5.23
N PRO A 189 21.98 23.68 4.67
CA PRO A 189 22.31 22.45 3.95
C PRO A 189 22.07 21.17 4.78
N GLU A 190 22.36 21.22 6.09
CA GLU A 190 22.08 20.12 7.00
C GLU A 190 20.58 19.89 7.16
N GLN A 191 19.79 20.96 7.36
CA GLN A 191 18.33 20.85 7.45
C GLN A 191 17.70 20.27 6.17
N GLN A 192 18.20 20.67 5.00
CA GLN A 192 17.75 20.13 3.71
C GLN A 192 18.03 18.63 3.58
N GLN A 193 19.18 18.16 4.08
CA GLN A 193 19.50 16.73 4.08
C GLN A 193 18.52 15.95 4.96
N TRP A 194 18.19 16.45 6.15
CA TRP A 194 17.19 15.84 7.02
C TRP A 194 15.80 15.82 6.39
N LEU A 195 15.37 16.95 5.79
CA LEU A 195 14.09 17.02 5.08
C LEU A 195 14.02 16.03 3.91
N LEU A 196 15.13 15.85 3.18
CA LEU A 196 15.20 14.85 2.11
C LEU A 196 15.03 13.42 2.64
N MET A 197 15.70 13.07 3.75
CA MET A 197 15.53 11.75 4.38
C MET A 197 14.09 11.52 4.86
N MET A 198 13.46 12.54 5.46
CA MET A 198 12.05 12.50 5.85
C MET A 198 11.13 12.30 4.65
N LYS A 199 11.37 13.03 3.55
CA LYS A 199 10.63 12.87 2.29
C LYS A 199 10.75 11.45 1.73
N GLU A 200 11.94 10.87 1.68
CA GLU A 200 12.14 9.48 1.22
C GLU A 200 11.41 8.47 2.12
N LYS A 201 11.40 8.72 3.43
CA LYS A 201 10.63 7.91 4.37
C LYS A 201 9.12 8.01 4.10
N VAL A 202 8.59 9.22 3.89
CA VAL A 202 7.19 9.43 3.52
C VAL A 202 6.84 8.77 2.18
N ALA A 203 7.72 8.82 1.18
CA ALA A 203 7.51 8.16 -0.11
C ALA A 203 7.35 6.63 0.01
N THR A 204 8.01 6.01 0.99
CA THR A 204 7.99 4.55 1.21
C THR A 204 7.04 4.08 2.30
N SER A 205 6.68 4.96 3.26
CA SER A 205 5.92 4.62 4.47
C SER A 205 4.71 5.54 4.72
N LEU A 206 4.37 6.45 3.81
CA LEU A 206 3.28 7.45 3.91
C LEU A 206 3.46 8.56 4.96
N SER A 207 4.18 8.29 6.05
CA SER A 207 4.51 9.26 7.09
C SER A 207 5.93 9.02 7.62
N VAL A 208 6.46 10.01 8.32
CA VAL A 208 7.62 9.87 9.20
C VAL A 208 7.20 10.20 10.63
N ASP A 209 7.53 9.31 11.57
CA ASP A 209 7.21 9.44 12.99
C ASP A 209 8.49 9.50 13.84
N ALA A 210 8.37 9.90 15.11
CA ALA A 210 9.52 10.01 16.01
C ALA A 210 10.31 8.70 16.17
N GLU A 211 9.61 7.56 16.10
CA GLU A 211 10.22 6.22 16.18
C GLU A 211 11.13 5.92 14.97
N ASP A 212 10.82 6.47 13.80
CA ASP A 212 11.63 6.26 12.59
C ASP A 212 13.04 6.85 12.72
N PHE A 213 13.23 7.86 13.57
CA PHE A 213 14.54 8.43 13.86
C PHE A 213 15.48 7.46 14.59
N THR A 214 14.97 6.32 15.05
CA THR A 214 15.76 5.22 15.63
C THR A 214 16.25 4.22 14.58
N LEU A 215 15.84 4.37 13.33
CA LEU A 215 16.17 3.49 12.22
C LEU A 215 17.10 4.19 11.19
N PRO A 216 17.88 3.44 10.39
CA PRO A 216 18.60 4.00 9.26
C PRO A 216 17.66 4.65 8.23
N PRO A 217 18.07 5.73 7.55
CA PRO A 217 19.38 6.40 7.66
C PRO A 217 19.47 7.42 8.81
N PHE A 218 18.38 7.66 9.55
CA PHE A 218 18.35 8.70 10.58
C PHE A 218 19.29 8.41 11.75
N VAL A 219 19.30 7.17 12.25
CA VAL A 219 20.17 6.77 13.36
C VAL A 219 21.65 6.92 13.01
N ASP A 220 22.02 6.69 11.76
CA ASP A 220 23.38 6.84 11.24
C ASP A 220 23.83 8.31 11.22
N GLN A 221 22.88 9.24 11.18
CA GLN A 221 23.10 10.68 11.27
C GLN A 221 22.94 11.22 12.70
N GLY A 222 22.87 10.34 13.72
CA GLY A 222 22.71 10.73 15.13
C GLY A 222 21.25 10.77 15.63
N GLY A 223 20.31 10.29 14.81
CA GLY A 223 18.92 10.04 15.17
C GLY A 223 18.15 11.26 15.65
N TYR A 224 17.15 11.03 16.50
CA TYR A 224 16.23 12.06 16.97
C TYR A 224 16.97 13.18 17.73
N ALA A 225 18.01 12.84 18.48
CA ALA A 225 18.80 13.81 19.23
C ALA A 225 19.50 14.82 18.30
N ARG A 226 20.09 14.35 17.19
CA ARG A 226 20.71 15.25 16.21
C ARG A 226 19.66 16.07 15.48
N ALA A 227 18.54 15.47 15.06
CA ALA A 227 17.43 16.20 14.45
C ALA A 227 16.94 17.34 15.36
N ARG A 228 16.84 17.10 16.67
CA ARG A 228 16.43 18.11 17.65
C ARG A 228 17.47 19.23 17.81
N GLN A 229 18.75 18.95 17.67
CA GLN A 229 19.79 19.99 17.62
C GLN A 229 19.70 20.84 16.35
N VAL A 230 19.37 20.22 15.22
CA VAL A 230 19.32 20.86 13.89
C VAL A 230 18.08 21.75 13.71
N PHE A 231 16.92 21.30 14.20
CA PHE A 231 15.64 22.01 14.05
C PHE A 231 15.12 22.66 15.34
N GLY A 232 15.75 22.39 16.48
CA GLY A 232 15.35 22.98 17.76
C GLY A 232 13.95 22.56 18.20
N ALA A 233 13.21 23.50 18.81
CA ALA A 233 11.89 23.28 19.36
C ALA A 233 10.84 22.88 18.30
N ASP A 234 11.07 23.30 17.05
CA ASP A 234 10.09 23.22 15.97
C ASP A 234 10.08 21.88 15.24
N LEU A 235 11.01 20.95 15.57
CA LEU A 235 11.13 19.66 14.88
C LEU A 235 9.80 18.92 14.72
N GLN A 236 9.02 18.79 15.81
CA GLN A 236 7.75 18.06 15.77
C GLN A 236 6.75 18.74 14.85
N GLN A 237 6.59 20.06 14.98
CA GLN A 237 5.70 20.84 14.13
C GLN A 237 6.11 20.72 12.65
N LEU A 238 7.42 20.74 12.37
CA LEU A 238 7.94 20.58 11.02
C LEU A 238 7.64 19.19 10.44
N VAL A 239 7.77 18.14 11.26
CA VAL A 239 7.43 16.77 10.86
C VAL A 239 5.94 16.65 10.56
N ASP A 240 5.08 17.19 11.42
CA ASP A 240 3.62 17.17 11.22
C ASP A 240 3.24 17.94 9.95
N GLU A 241 3.80 19.14 9.77
CA GLU A 241 3.60 19.99 8.58
C GLU A 241 4.04 19.29 7.30
N LEU A 242 5.20 18.63 7.33
CA LEU A 242 5.73 17.88 6.19
C LEU A 242 4.85 16.66 5.87
N ASN A 243 4.44 15.89 6.88
CA ASN A 243 3.55 14.74 6.70
C ASN A 243 2.21 15.19 6.06
N ASP A 244 1.62 16.27 6.56
CA ASP A 244 0.36 16.80 6.03
C ASP A 244 0.52 17.30 4.58
N ALA A 245 1.58 18.06 4.29
CA ALA A 245 1.84 18.61 2.96
C ALA A 245 2.13 17.52 1.91
N LEU A 246 2.78 16.43 2.31
CA LEU A 246 3.12 15.33 1.41
C LEU A 246 1.99 14.31 1.26
N ALA A 247 1.10 14.16 2.25
CA ALA A 247 -0.03 13.25 2.20
C ALA A 247 -1.21 13.80 1.35
N ALA A 248 -1.37 15.12 1.29
CA ALA A 248 -2.48 15.83 0.62
C ALA A 248 -2.52 15.63 -0.90
#